data_AF-A0A123VDR6-F1
#
_entry.id   AF-A0A123VDR6-F1
#
_cell.length_a   1.000
_cell.length_b   1.000
_cell.length_c   1.000
_cell.angle_alpha   90.00
_cell.angle_beta   90.00
_cell.angle_gamma   90.00
#
_symmetry.space_group_name_H-M   'P 1'
#
loop_
_entity.id
_entity.type
_entity.pdbx_description
1 polymer ?
#
loop_
_entity_poly.entity_id
_entity_poly.type
_entity_poly.pdbx_seq_one_letter_code
_entity_poly.pdbx_strand_id
1 'polypeptide(L)'
;MKKIDIKTLFATSSIFLLIAVLTICYYGALPDTMVTHFGVNGEPNGSMAKYMMILTPLSFFCVHLFICVLYDVKGIGKTPVIRVVKWLFPLLALIIQVSLLWYNLGGELDYRRLVIGLLAVYYMVIGNYLPKEELDSKINEIERKGRKQSGYLLMIGGLLQLVSLLGSSTLSILVMILVGISVVSLSIYYAYLHFKTAS
;
A
#
# COMPACT_ATOMS: atom_id res chain seq x y z
N MET A 1 -8.11 22.42 18.01
CA MET A 1 -7.31 21.43 17.26
C MET A 1 -8.15 20.18 17.06
N LYS A 2 -8.24 19.62 15.84
CA LYS A 2 -8.95 18.35 15.63
C LYS A 2 -8.22 17.24 16.39
N LYS A 3 -8.97 16.38 17.08
CA LYS A 3 -8.42 15.36 17.99
C LYS A 3 -7.78 14.23 17.19
N ILE A 4 -6.52 13.93 17.47
CA ILE A 4 -5.79 12.77 16.92
C ILE A 4 -6.50 11.48 17.36
N ASP A 5 -6.66 10.54 16.44
CA ASP A 5 -7.21 9.22 16.75
C ASP A 5 -6.11 8.34 17.38
N ILE A 6 -5.84 8.60 18.66
CA ILE A 6 -4.81 7.93 19.45
C ILE A 6 -5.03 6.40 19.49
N LYS A 7 -6.29 5.94 19.49
CA LYS A 7 -6.59 4.51 19.53
C LYS A 7 -6.11 3.81 18.27
N THR A 8 -6.49 4.34 17.10
CA THR A 8 -6.05 3.81 15.81
C THR A 8 -4.53 3.95 15.65
N LEU A 9 -3.95 5.09 16.06
CA LEU A 9 -2.52 5.33 15.99
C LEU A 9 -1.75 4.29 16.81
N PHE A 10 -2.15 4.07 18.07
CA PHE A 10 -1.50 3.08 18.94
C PHE A 10 -1.63 1.66 18.36
N ALA A 11 -2.84 1.25 17.96
CA ALA A 11 -3.07 -0.08 17.41
C ALA A 11 -2.24 -0.36 16.15
N THR A 12 -2.18 0.60 15.22
CA THR A 12 -1.38 0.49 13.99
C THR A 12 0.12 0.59 14.26
N SER A 13 0.55 1.35 15.26
CA SER A 13 1.95 1.42 15.71
C SER A 13 2.43 0.10 16.33
N SER A 14 1.55 -0.61 17.05
CA SER A 14 1.87 -1.92 17.63
C SER A 14 2.25 -2.96 16.56
N ILE A 15 1.79 -2.80 15.31
CA ILE A 15 2.21 -3.66 14.20
C ILE A 15 3.68 -3.43 13.86
N PHE A 16 4.16 -2.18 13.86
CA PHE A 16 5.58 -1.89 13.68
C PHE A 16 6.43 -2.37 14.85
N LEU A 17 5.90 -2.32 16.07
CA LEU A 17 6.54 -2.95 17.22
C LEU A 17 6.67 -4.47 17.03
N LEU A 18 5.62 -5.13 16.53
CA LEU A 18 5.67 -6.56 16.20
C LEU A 18 6.75 -6.85 15.15
N ILE A 19 6.85 -6.04 14.10
CA ILE A 19 7.93 -6.15 13.11
C ILE A 19 9.30 -6.08 13.79
N ALA A 20 9.53 -5.07 14.64
CA ALA A 20 10.80 -4.89 15.33
C ALA A 20 11.14 -6.09 16.22
N VAL A 21 10.17 -6.61 16.98
CA VAL A 21 10.34 -7.80 17.84
C VAL A 21 10.73 -9.00 17.00
N LEU A 22 10.01 -9.28 15.90
CA LEU A 22 10.33 -10.38 14.99
C LEU A 22 11.75 -10.23 14.41
N THR A 23 12.11 -9.05 13.92
CA THR A 23 13.46 -8.80 13.41
C THR A 23 14.53 -9.06 14.46
N ILE A 24 14.34 -8.60 15.70
CA ILE A 24 15.29 -8.82 16.79
C ILE A 24 15.43 -10.32 17.11
N CYS A 25 14.31 -11.05 17.22
CA CYS A 25 14.31 -12.48 17.52
C CYS A 25 15.12 -13.29 16.51
N TYR A 26 15.04 -12.96 15.22
CA TYR A 26 15.74 -13.67 14.15
C TYR A 26 17.08 -13.05 13.77
N TYR A 27 17.42 -11.87 14.29
CA TYR A 27 18.58 -11.08 13.84
C TYR A 27 19.90 -11.87 13.87
N GLY A 28 20.10 -12.69 14.90
CA GLY A 28 21.31 -13.50 15.04
C GLY A 28 21.49 -14.58 13.97
N ALA A 29 20.38 -15.09 13.41
CA ALA A 29 20.39 -16.14 12.39
C ALA A 29 20.46 -15.59 10.95
N LEU A 30 20.24 -14.30 10.77
CA LEU A 30 20.26 -13.66 9.47
C LEU A 30 21.70 -13.48 8.93
N PRO A 31 21.92 -13.65 7.61
CA PRO A 31 23.20 -13.37 6.97
C PRO A 31 23.55 -11.87 7.03
N ASP A 32 24.84 -11.53 6.94
CA ASP A 32 25.30 -10.13 6.97
C ASP A 32 24.83 -9.32 5.76
N THR A 33 24.65 -9.99 4.62
CA THR A 33 24.06 -9.43 3.41
C THR A 33 22.72 -10.08 3.15
N MET A 34 21.67 -9.26 3.14
CA MET A 34 20.29 -9.68 2.98
C MET A 34 19.80 -9.38 1.58
N VAL A 35 19.13 -10.33 0.93
CA VAL A 35 18.33 -10.05 -0.27
C VAL A 35 17.14 -9.20 0.14
N THR A 36 16.95 -8.06 -0.53
CA THR A 36 15.89 -7.09 -0.23
C THR A 36 15.12 -6.62 -1.46
N HIS A 37 15.60 -6.96 -2.66
CA HIS A 37 14.95 -6.59 -3.91
C HIS A 37 14.92 -7.79 -4.87
N PHE A 38 13.78 -7.91 -5.55
CA PHE A 38 13.49 -9.00 -6.48
C PHE A 38 13.13 -8.42 -7.83
N GLY A 39 13.65 -9.03 -8.89
CA GLY A 39 13.32 -8.72 -10.26
C GLY A 39 11.90 -9.13 -10.61
N VAL A 40 11.49 -8.75 -11.82
CA VAL A 40 10.16 -9.01 -12.38
C VAL A 40 9.74 -10.50 -12.41
N ASN A 41 10.73 -11.39 -12.46
CA ASN A 41 10.51 -12.83 -12.48
C ASN A 41 10.48 -13.46 -11.07
N GLY A 42 10.66 -12.67 -10.01
CA GLY A 42 10.74 -13.15 -8.63
C GLY A 42 12.15 -13.49 -8.16
N GLU A 43 13.16 -13.35 -9.03
CA GLU A 43 14.56 -13.64 -8.70
C GLU A 43 15.24 -12.49 -7.93
N PRO A 44 16.09 -12.79 -6.93
CA PRO A 44 16.90 -11.78 -6.26
C PRO A 44 17.76 -10.97 -7.24
N ASN A 45 17.74 -9.65 -7.12
CA ASN A 45 18.64 -8.78 -7.90
C ASN A 45 19.12 -7.54 -7.14
N GLY A 46 18.82 -7.44 -5.85
CA GLY A 46 19.37 -6.39 -4.99
C GLY A 46 19.40 -6.83 -3.52
N SER A 47 20.43 -6.36 -2.82
CA SER A 47 20.71 -6.70 -1.44
C SER A 47 21.09 -5.48 -0.62
N MET A 48 21.02 -5.62 0.70
CA MET A 48 21.41 -4.62 1.67
C MET A 48 22.10 -5.27 2.87
N ALA A 49 22.84 -4.47 3.64
CA ALA A 49 23.39 -4.93 4.90
C ALA A 49 22.26 -5.27 5.90
N LYS A 50 22.47 -6.30 6.72
CA LYS A 50 21.48 -6.84 7.67
C LYS A 50 20.83 -5.83 8.61
N TYR A 51 21.57 -4.82 9.06
CA TYR A 51 21.04 -3.77 9.93
C TYR A 51 19.91 -2.96 9.26
N MET A 52 19.80 -2.97 7.93
CA MET A 52 18.71 -2.34 7.20
C MET A 52 17.35 -2.98 7.48
N MET A 53 17.31 -4.23 7.99
CA MET A 53 16.08 -4.85 8.46
C MET A 53 15.49 -4.16 9.70
N ILE A 54 16.28 -3.38 10.42
CA ILE A 54 15.82 -2.56 11.55
C ILE A 54 15.50 -1.14 11.08
N LEU A 55 16.38 -0.54 10.26
CA LEU A 55 16.21 0.85 9.81
C LEU A 55 15.02 1.03 8.85
N THR A 56 14.77 0.06 7.96
CA THR A 56 13.69 0.19 6.97
C THR A 56 12.31 0.23 7.64
N PRO A 57 11.93 -0.73 8.50
CA PRO A 57 10.66 -0.64 9.22
C PRO A 57 10.54 0.57 10.14
N LEU A 58 11.65 1.01 10.75
CA LEU A 58 11.68 2.23 11.56
C LEU A 58 11.37 3.48 10.72
N SER A 59 11.92 3.58 9.51
CA SER A 59 11.62 4.70 8.61
C SER A 59 10.15 4.68 8.16
N PHE A 60 9.60 3.50 7.84
CA PHE A 60 8.18 3.36 7.53
C PHE A 60 7.28 3.68 8.73
N PHE A 61 7.71 3.33 9.94
CA PHE A 61 6.99 3.72 11.15
C PHE A 61 6.93 5.25 11.30
N CYS A 62 8.05 5.96 11.10
CA CYS A 62 8.08 7.42 11.12
C CYS A 62 7.14 8.05 10.08
N VAL A 63 7.16 7.52 8.84
CA VAL A 63 6.25 7.95 7.77
C VAL A 63 4.79 7.69 8.16
N HIS A 64 4.48 6.52 8.72
CA HIS A 64 3.15 6.16 9.19
C HIS A 64 2.63 7.13 10.27
N LEU A 65 3.46 7.44 11.28
CA LEU A 65 3.13 8.41 12.32
C LEU A 65 2.83 9.78 11.71
N PHE A 66 3.71 10.26 10.83
CA PHE A 66 3.54 11.54 10.15
C PHE A 66 2.23 11.61 9.37
N ILE A 67 1.95 10.60 8.53
CA ILE A 67 0.74 10.53 7.71
C ILE A 67 -0.52 10.47 8.58
N CYS A 68 -0.52 9.64 9.64
CA CYS A 68 -1.65 9.53 10.54
C CYS A 68 -2.00 10.85 11.23
N VAL A 69 -0.99 11.53 11.77
CA VAL A 69 -1.14 12.83 12.43
C VAL A 69 -1.58 13.90 11.43
N LEU A 70 -0.96 13.95 10.25
CA LEU A 70 -1.29 14.91 9.19
C LEU A 70 -2.76 14.82 8.79
N TYR A 71 -3.27 13.60 8.55
CA TYR A 71 -4.67 13.41 8.18
C TYR A 71 -5.65 13.75 9.30
N ASP A 72 -5.30 13.46 10.55
CA ASP A 72 -6.13 13.84 11.70
C ASP A 72 -6.19 15.36 11.91
N VAL A 73 -5.04 16.04 11.76
CA VAL A 73 -4.96 17.50 11.84
C VAL A 73 -5.75 18.18 10.72
N LYS A 74 -5.64 17.68 9.48
CA LYS A 74 -6.49 18.13 8.35
C LYS A 74 -7.97 17.77 8.57
N GLY A 75 -8.24 16.78 9.42
CA GLY A 75 -9.58 16.31 9.76
C GLY A 75 -10.24 15.44 8.71
N ILE A 76 -9.43 14.87 7.82
CA ILE A 76 -9.83 13.81 6.90
C ILE A 76 -9.46 12.42 7.43
N GLY A 77 -8.81 12.35 8.60
CA GLY A 77 -8.35 11.10 9.21
C GLY A 77 -9.43 10.07 9.53
N LYS A 78 -10.70 10.50 9.55
CA LYS A 78 -11.87 9.62 9.79
C LYS A 78 -12.60 9.20 8.51
N THR A 79 -12.22 9.72 7.34
CA THR A 79 -12.88 9.33 6.08
C THR A 79 -12.64 7.84 5.83
N PRO A 80 -13.57 7.15 5.15
CA PRO A 80 -13.50 5.71 4.97
C PRO A 80 -12.18 5.23 4.35
N VAL A 81 -11.68 5.90 3.31
CA VAL A 81 -10.41 5.53 2.66
C VAL A 81 -9.23 5.73 3.59
N ILE A 82 -9.15 6.89 4.24
CA ILE A 82 -8.00 7.20 5.11
C ILE A 82 -7.94 6.24 6.30
N ARG A 83 -9.08 5.88 6.89
CA ARG A 83 -9.13 4.88 7.95
C ARG A 83 -8.57 3.54 7.49
N VAL A 84 -8.91 3.11 6.27
CA VAL A 84 -8.41 1.87 5.69
C VAL A 84 -6.91 1.97 5.40
N VAL A 85 -6.43 3.07 4.81
CA VAL A 85 -5.01 3.28 4.53
C VAL A 85 -4.15 3.21 5.81
N LYS A 86 -4.62 3.80 6.92
CA LYS A 86 -3.92 3.74 8.21
C LYS A 86 -3.70 2.28 8.70
N TRP A 87 -4.60 1.36 8.36
CA TRP A 87 -4.46 -0.05 8.70
C TRP A 87 -3.70 -0.85 7.63
N LEU A 88 -3.98 -0.57 6.36
CA LEU A 88 -3.41 -1.31 5.25
C LEU A 88 -1.89 -1.10 5.15
N PHE A 89 -1.41 0.11 5.38
CA PHE A 89 0.02 0.44 5.34
C PHE A 89 0.88 -0.42 6.31
N PRO A 90 0.63 -0.43 7.63
CA PRO A 90 1.39 -1.26 8.56
C PRO A 90 1.24 -2.77 8.31
N LEU A 91 0.07 -3.22 7.86
CA LEU A 91 -0.16 -4.64 7.55
C LEU A 91 0.67 -5.10 6.35
N LEU A 92 0.73 -4.29 5.28
CA LEU A 92 1.60 -4.58 4.13
C LEU A 92 3.08 -4.56 4.55
N ALA A 93 3.50 -3.59 5.37
CA ALA A 93 4.85 -3.54 5.90
C ALA A 93 5.20 -4.81 6.72
N LEU A 94 4.26 -5.31 7.53
CA LEU A 94 4.44 -6.55 8.29
C LEU A 94 4.61 -7.75 7.37
N ILE A 95 3.72 -7.94 6.39
CA ILE A 95 3.78 -9.08 5.48
C ILE A 95 5.10 -9.08 4.68
N ILE A 96 5.51 -7.90 4.19
CA ILE A 96 6.78 -7.76 3.44
C ILE A 96 7.98 -8.03 4.35
N GLN A 97 7.98 -7.56 5.61
CA GLN A 97 9.09 -7.85 6.51
C GLN A 97 9.16 -9.32 6.92
N VAL A 98 8.02 -9.94 7.21
CA VAL A 98 7.97 -11.37 7.54
C VAL A 98 8.45 -12.20 6.36
N SER A 99 8.06 -11.85 5.13
CA SER A 99 8.52 -12.57 3.95
C SER A 99 10.03 -12.41 3.75
N LEU A 100 10.57 -11.19 3.89
CA LEU A 100 12.02 -10.93 3.83
C LEU A 100 12.82 -11.69 4.88
N LEU A 101 12.33 -11.78 6.11
CA LEU A 101 12.93 -12.61 7.15
C LEU A 101 12.91 -14.08 6.73
N TRP A 102 11.76 -14.60 6.30
CA TRP A 102 11.60 -15.98 5.87
C TRP A 102 12.59 -16.36 4.76
N TYR A 103 12.68 -15.54 3.71
CA TYR A 103 13.54 -15.80 2.57
C TYR A 103 15.03 -15.85 2.95
N ASN A 104 15.48 -14.88 3.73
CA ASN A 104 16.88 -14.79 4.13
C ASN A 104 17.27 -15.81 5.23
N LEU A 105 16.29 -16.47 5.86
CA LEU A 105 16.51 -17.65 6.71
C LEU A 105 16.58 -18.96 5.91
N GLY A 106 16.56 -18.89 4.57
CA GLY A 106 16.61 -20.04 3.67
C GLY A 106 15.25 -20.59 3.27
N GLY A 107 14.17 -19.87 3.57
CA GLY A 107 12.83 -20.23 3.16
C GLY A 107 12.57 -19.96 1.67
N GLU A 108 11.83 -20.86 1.02
CA GLU A 108 11.39 -20.66 -0.35
C GLU A 108 10.10 -19.82 -0.39
N LEU A 109 10.03 -18.88 -1.33
CA LEU A 109 8.86 -18.03 -1.54
C LEU A 109 8.83 -17.47 -2.97
N ASP A 110 7.69 -17.57 -3.67
CA ASP A 110 7.48 -16.85 -4.92
C ASP A 110 7.17 -15.37 -4.63
N TYR A 111 8.21 -14.54 -4.63
CA TYR A 111 8.10 -13.09 -4.35
C TYR A 111 7.25 -12.34 -5.36
N ARG A 112 7.29 -12.75 -6.63
CA ARG A 112 6.46 -12.14 -7.66
C ARG A 112 4.99 -12.35 -7.30
N ARG A 113 4.57 -13.57 -6.98
CA ARG A 113 3.20 -13.88 -6.57
C ARG A 113 2.80 -13.15 -5.30
N LEU A 114 3.69 -13.07 -4.31
CA LEU A 114 3.44 -12.31 -3.09
C LEU A 114 3.16 -10.84 -3.40
N VAL A 115 4.08 -10.14 -4.06
CA VAL A 115 4.00 -8.69 -4.27
C VAL A 115 2.82 -8.33 -5.19
N ILE A 116 2.64 -9.06 -6.28
CA ILE A 116 1.53 -8.83 -7.21
C ILE A 116 0.18 -9.14 -6.55
N GLY A 117 0.10 -10.20 -5.73
CA GLY A 117 -1.09 -10.52 -4.96
C GLY A 117 -1.43 -9.45 -3.92
N LEU A 118 -0.43 -8.95 -3.19
CA LEU A 118 -0.62 -7.84 -2.25
C LEU A 118 -1.08 -6.56 -2.95
N LEU A 119 -0.53 -6.26 -4.13
CA LEU A 119 -0.95 -5.10 -4.92
C LEU A 119 -2.39 -5.23 -5.43
N ALA A 120 -2.79 -6.44 -5.86
CA ALA A 120 -4.16 -6.73 -6.26
C ALA A 120 -5.15 -6.50 -5.10
N VAL A 121 -4.84 -7.04 -3.92
CA VAL A 121 -5.64 -6.82 -2.71
C VAL A 121 -5.67 -5.34 -2.33
N TYR A 122 -4.54 -4.64 -2.41
CA TYR A 122 -4.46 -3.20 -2.16
C TYR A 122 -5.41 -2.43 -3.09
N TYR A 123 -5.38 -2.69 -4.39
CA TYR A 123 -6.28 -2.04 -5.35
C TYR A 123 -7.75 -2.32 -5.06
N MET A 124 -8.12 -3.56 -4.77
CA MET A 124 -9.51 -3.89 -4.44
C MET A 124 -9.95 -3.22 -3.13
N VAL A 125 -9.11 -3.22 -2.10
CA VAL A 125 -9.43 -2.57 -0.82
C VAL A 125 -9.62 -1.07 -1.02
N ILE A 126 -8.68 -0.36 -1.65
CA ILE A 126 -8.83 1.08 -1.90
C ILE A 126 -10.02 1.36 -2.81
N GLY A 127 -10.19 0.58 -3.88
CA GLY A 127 -11.26 0.73 -4.85
C GLY A 127 -12.66 0.56 -4.25
N ASN A 128 -12.82 -0.30 -3.24
CA ASN A 128 -14.06 -0.49 -2.51
C ASN A 128 -14.41 0.69 -1.58
N TYR A 129 -13.42 1.42 -1.07
CA TYR A 129 -13.64 2.49 -0.11
C TYR A 129 -13.67 3.88 -0.75
N LEU A 130 -13.05 4.06 -1.92
CA LEU A 130 -13.04 5.35 -2.63
C LEU A 130 -14.45 5.90 -2.94
N PRO A 131 -15.44 5.09 -3.38
CA PRO A 131 -16.80 5.56 -3.62
C PRO A 131 -17.62 5.83 -2.35
N LYS A 132 -17.13 5.40 -1.16
CA LYS A 132 -17.84 5.52 0.12
C LYS A 132 -17.57 6.83 0.84
N GLU A 133 -16.69 7.68 0.32
CA GLU A 133 -16.46 8.99 0.92
C GLU A 133 -17.67 9.90 0.70
N GLU A 134 -18.25 10.39 1.80
CA GLU A 134 -19.39 11.31 1.77
C GLU A 134 -18.91 12.71 1.35
N LEU A 135 -19.24 13.07 0.12
CA LEU A 135 -19.04 14.41 -0.42
C LEU A 135 -20.40 15.05 -0.67
N ASP A 136 -20.51 16.36 -0.42
CA ASP A 136 -21.71 17.11 -0.78
C ASP A 136 -21.96 17.00 -2.29
N SER A 137 -23.09 16.41 -2.66
CA SER A 137 -23.44 16.11 -4.04
C SER A 137 -23.64 17.34 -4.92
N LYS A 138 -23.97 18.50 -4.33
CA LYS A 138 -24.20 19.75 -5.05
C LYS A 138 -22.90 20.52 -5.27
N ILE A 139 -22.00 20.46 -4.28
CA ILE A 139 -20.74 21.23 -4.31
C ILE A 139 -19.64 20.44 -5.02
N ASN A 140 -19.56 19.12 -4.80
CA ASN A 140 -18.43 18.28 -5.20
C ASN A 140 -18.82 17.17 -6.18
N GLU A 141 -19.76 17.44 -7.10
CA GLU A 141 -20.29 16.42 -8.02
C GLU A 141 -19.18 15.76 -8.87
N ILE A 142 -18.28 16.57 -9.44
CA ILE A 142 -17.19 16.12 -10.31
C ILE A 142 -16.20 15.26 -9.52
N GLU A 143 -15.81 15.69 -8.32
CA GLU A 143 -14.90 14.93 -7.46
C GLU A 143 -15.53 13.59 -7.03
N ARG A 144 -16.81 13.61 -6.66
CA ARG A 144 -17.57 12.40 -6.32
C ARG A 144 -17.61 11.41 -7.48
N LYS A 145 -17.89 11.90 -8.70
CA LYS A 145 -17.91 11.06 -9.91
C LYS A 145 -16.53 10.47 -10.18
N GLY A 146 -15.48 11.27 -10.05
CA GLY A 146 -14.10 10.82 -10.19
C GLY A 146 -13.71 9.73 -9.19
N ARG A 147 -13.97 9.96 -7.91
CA ARG A 147 -13.72 8.96 -6.85
C ARG A 147 -14.47 7.65 -7.08
N LYS A 148 -15.73 7.73 -7.53
CA LYS A 148 -16.53 6.54 -7.85
C LYS A 148 -15.93 5.75 -9.02
N GLN A 149 -15.59 6.43 -10.11
CA GLN A 149 -15.01 5.76 -11.28
C GLN A 149 -13.61 5.21 -11.02
N SER A 150 -12.73 5.97 -10.34
CA SER A 150 -11.43 5.47 -9.91
C SER A 150 -11.57 4.29 -8.96
N GLY A 151 -12.59 4.28 -8.10
CA GLY A 151 -12.88 3.16 -7.22
C GLY A 151 -13.21 1.87 -7.98
N TYR A 152 -14.11 1.96 -8.96
CA TYR A 152 -14.46 0.83 -9.82
C TYR A 152 -13.29 0.35 -10.68
N LEU A 153 -12.50 1.29 -11.21
CA LEU A 153 -11.31 0.96 -11.98
C LEU A 153 -10.28 0.21 -11.14
N LEU A 154 -10.05 0.64 -9.88
CA LEU A 154 -9.17 -0.06 -8.94
C LEU A 154 -9.72 -1.43 -8.55
N MET A 155 -11.02 -1.57 -8.33
CA MET A 155 -11.65 -2.87 -8.05
C MET A 155 -11.45 -3.86 -9.21
N ILE A 156 -11.79 -3.44 -10.43
CA ILE A 156 -11.64 -4.27 -11.63
C ILE A 156 -10.16 -4.55 -11.90
N GLY A 157 -9.32 -3.52 -11.81
CA GLY A 157 -7.88 -3.63 -12.00
C GLY A 157 -7.23 -4.58 -11.00
N GLY A 158 -7.62 -4.54 -9.73
CA GLY A 158 -7.17 -5.49 -8.71
C GLY A 158 -7.61 -6.92 -9.02
N LEU A 159 -8.85 -7.13 -9.47
CA LEU A 159 -9.31 -8.45 -9.90
C LEU A 159 -8.52 -8.96 -11.11
N LEU A 160 -8.29 -8.11 -12.13
CA LEU A 160 -7.47 -8.45 -13.30
C LEU A 160 -6.03 -8.78 -12.89
N GLN A 161 -5.47 -8.03 -11.94
CA GLN A 161 -4.13 -8.27 -11.40
C GLN A 161 -4.04 -9.62 -10.67
N LEU A 162 -5.11 -10.02 -9.98
CA LEU A 162 -5.18 -11.32 -9.32
C LEU A 162 -5.28 -12.46 -10.34
N VAL A 163 -6.10 -12.30 -11.38
CA VAL A 163 -6.22 -13.27 -12.47
C VAL A 163 -4.91 -13.38 -13.27
N SER A 164 -4.17 -12.28 -13.43
CA SER A 164 -2.91 -12.28 -14.19
C SER A 164 -1.81 -13.15 -13.54
N LEU A 165 -1.93 -13.47 -12.25
CA LEU A 165 -1.03 -14.40 -11.56
C LEU A 165 -1.08 -15.83 -12.10
N LEU A 166 -2.16 -16.20 -12.79
CA LEU A 166 -2.28 -17.50 -13.47
C LEU A 166 -1.42 -17.57 -14.74
N GLY A 167 -0.98 -16.43 -15.26
CA GLY A 167 -0.15 -16.33 -16.47
C GLY A 167 1.34 -16.10 -16.19
N SER A 168 2.03 -15.57 -17.19
CA SER A 168 3.46 -15.25 -17.13
C SER A 168 3.75 -14.00 -16.28
N SER A 169 5.02 -13.83 -15.86
CA SER A 169 5.48 -12.60 -15.19
C SER A 169 5.22 -11.37 -16.05
N THR A 170 5.52 -11.46 -17.35
CA THR A 170 5.25 -10.40 -18.34
C THR A 170 3.78 -9.97 -18.35
N LEU A 171 2.84 -10.93 -18.32
CA LEU A 171 1.41 -10.60 -18.28
C LEU A 171 1.05 -9.82 -17.00
N SER A 172 1.53 -10.28 -15.84
CA SER A 172 1.25 -9.61 -14.56
C SER A 172 1.79 -8.18 -14.53
N ILE A 173 2.97 -7.93 -15.07
CA ILE A 173 3.57 -6.58 -15.13
C ILE A 173 2.82 -5.70 -16.11
N LEU A 174 2.44 -6.23 -17.28
CA LEU A 174 1.68 -5.50 -18.27
C LEU A 174 0.32 -5.06 -17.71
N VAL A 175 -0.40 -5.96 -17.03
CA VAL A 175 -1.66 -5.62 -16.35
C VAL A 175 -1.42 -4.56 -15.28
N MET A 176 -0.36 -4.67 -14.48
CA MET A 176 -0.02 -3.69 -13.45
C MET A 176 0.20 -2.29 -14.04
N ILE A 177 0.97 -2.20 -15.13
CA ILE A 177 1.25 -0.94 -15.82
C ILE A 177 -0.03 -0.37 -16.41
N LEU A 178 -0.85 -1.17 -17.09
CA LEU A 178 -2.11 -0.71 -17.69
C LEU A 178 -3.09 -0.20 -16.63
N VAL A 179 -3.25 -0.91 -15.52
CA VAL A 179 -4.09 -0.46 -14.39
C VAL A 179 -3.55 0.84 -13.82
N GLY A 180 -2.25 0.93 -13.58
CA GLY A 180 -1.59 2.15 -13.07
C GLY A 180 -1.81 3.36 -13.98
N ILE A 181 -1.52 3.22 -15.28
CA ILE A 181 -1.74 4.28 -16.28
C ILE A 181 -3.21 4.69 -16.32
N SER A 182 -4.13 3.73 -16.31
CA SER A 182 -5.57 4.02 -16.37
C SER A 182 -6.03 4.84 -15.17
N VAL A 183 -5.59 4.47 -13.95
CA VAL A 183 -5.97 5.18 -12.71
C VAL A 183 -5.37 6.59 -12.67
N VAL A 184 -4.10 6.74 -13.05
CA VAL A 184 -3.43 8.05 -13.12
C VAL A 184 -4.12 8.95 -14.15
N SER A 185 -4.39 8.43 -15.35
CA SER A 185 -5.05 9.17 -16.43
C SER A 185 -6.44 9.64 -16.03
N LEU A 186 -7.23 8.76 -15.39
CA LEU A 186 -8.56 9.10 -14.89
C LEU A 186 -8.49 10.17 -13.78
N SER A 187 -7.52 10.06 -12.88
CA SER A 187 -7.33 11.03 -11.79
C SER A 187 -6.96 12.41 -12.33
N ILE A 188 -6.07 12.49 -13.32
CA ILE A 188 -5.71 13.73 -14.01
C ILE A 188 -6.91 14.32 -14.74
N TYR A 189 -7.69 13.49 -15.44
CA TYR A 189 -8.90 13.92 -16.14
C TYR A 189 -9.91 14.58 -15.20
N TYR A 190 -10.20 13.97 -14.05
CA TYR A 190 -11.13 14.55 -13.07
C TYR A 190 -10.59 15.79 -12.37
N ALA A 191 -9.27 15.84 -12.12
CA ALA A 191 -8.64 17.05 -11.61
C ALA A 191 -8.79 18.20 -12.61
N TYR A 192 -8.54 17.97 -13.91
CA TYR A 192 -8.74 18.95 -14.96
C TYR A 192 -10.19 19.45 -15.04
N LEU A 193 -11.17 18.54 -15.00
CA LEU A 193 -12.59 18.93 -15.00
C LEU A 193 -12.96 19.80 -13.79
N HIS A 194 -12.44 19.47 -12.61
CA HIS A 194 -12.66 20.26 -11.40
C HIS A 194 -12.09 21.69 -11.57
N PHE A 195 -10.86 21.83 -12.07
CA PHE A 195 -10.28 23.15 -12.31
C PHE A 195 -11.05 23.97 -13.35
N LYS A 196 -11.46 23.35 -14.46
CA LYS A 196 -12.20 24.03 -15.54
C LYS A 196 -13.58 24.54 -15.12
N THR A 197 -14.21 23.88 -14.15
CA THR A 197 -15.56 24.24 -13.69
C THR A 197 -15.55 25.18 -12.49
N ALA A 198 -14.41 25.31 -11.81
CA ALA A 198 -14.19 26.28 -10.75
C ALA A 198 -13.75 27.67 -11.27
N SER A 199 -13.33 27.77 -12.53
CA SER A 199 -12.99 29.01 -13.25
C SER A 199 -14.19 29.57 -14.01
#